data_AF-A0A7Y0CR15-F1
#
_entry.id   AF-A0A7Y0CR15-F1
#
_cell.length_a   1.000
_cell.length_b   1.000
_cell.length_c   1.000
_cell.angle_alpha   90.00
_cell.angle_beta   90.00
_cell.angle_gamma   90.00
#
_symmetry.space_group_name_H-M   'P 1'
#
loop_
_entity.id
_entity.type
_entity.pdbx_description
1 polymer ?
#
loop_
_entity_poly.entity_id
_entity_poly.type
_entity_poly.pdbx_seq_one_letter_code
_entity_poly.pdbx_strand_id
1 'polypeptide(L)'
;MIDKLTNVTTDNAIIGVVIIQLREMYKPPMRQQDLAEKMGLTPSAWSRVEKGDTELSAPQVRMLSRIFESTTDRIFEMAEQIREELQGKGVVIQPQSVVKQLGKANTTNVLSGATMAGLAASGIIPIFGPVLFGIVGGIMAHRRHSQQNKENKE
;
A
#
# COMPACT_ATOMS: atom_id res chain seq x y z
N MET A 1 -14.36 25.34 -13.73
CA MET A 1 -14.57 24.56 -12.49
C MET A 1 -13.34 23.66 -12.38
N ILE A 2 -12.43 23.91 -11.44
CA ILE A 2 -11.22 23.07 -11.32
C ILE A 2 -11.70 21.76 -10.69
N ASP A 3 -11.70 20.68 -11.46
CA ASP A 3 -12.01 19.35 -10.96
C ASP A 3 -11.12 19.05 -9.75
N LYS A 4 -11.75 18.68 -8.65
CA LYS A 4 -11.09 18.47 -7.37
C LYS A 4 -10.17 17.25 -7.51
N LEU A 5 -8.85 17.49 -7.44
CA LEU A 5 -7.87 16.40 -7.48
C LEU A 5 -8.18 15.41 -6.37
N THR A 6 -8.54 14.19 -6.77
CA THR A 6 -8.94 13.11 -5.89
C THR A 6 -7.83 12.07 -5.87
N ASN A 7 -7.24 11.87 -4.70
CA ASN A 7 -6.24 10.83 -4.49
C ASN A 7 -6.93 9.48 -4.46
N VAL A 8 -6.44 8.52 -5.25
CA VAL A 8 -7.03 7.17 -5.33
C VAL A 8 -5.97 6.11 -5.02
N THR A 9 -6.34 5.05 -4.31
CA THR A 9 -5.49 3.88 -4.10
C THR A 9 -6.29 2.58 -4.20
N THR A 10 -5.63 1.44 -3.98
CA THR A 10 -6.24 0.10 -4.04
C THR A 10 -5.93 -0.70 -2.79
N ASP A 11 -6.75 -1.71 -2.50
CA ASP A 11 -6.51 -2.62 -1.38
C ASP A 11 -5.19 -3.38 -1.49
N ASN A 12 -4.80 -3.75 -2.71
CA ASN A 12 -3.51 -4.41 -2.95
C ASN A 12 -2.34 -3.51 -2.57
N ALA A 13 -2.45 -2.20 -2.82
CA ALA A 13 -1.42 -1.25 -2.44
C ALA A 13 -1.34 -1.04 -0.92
N ILE A 14 -2.49 -1.03 -0.25
CA ILE A 14 -2.57 -0.98 1.21
C ILE A 14 -1.91 -2.22 1.81
N ILE A 15 -2.22 -3.41 1.31
CA ILE A 15 -1.58 -4.67 1.72
C ILE A 15 -0.07 -4.62 1.45
N GLY A 16 0.35 -4.09 0.30
CA GLY A 16 1.76 -3.87 -0.02
C GLY A 16 2.47 -3.01 1.03
N VAL A 17 1.84 -1.94 1.50
CA VAL A 17 2.36 -1.07 2.57
C VAL A 17 2.43 -1.80 3.91
N VAL A 18 1.41 -2.59 4.27
CA VAL A 18 1.46 -3.43 5.49
C VAL A 18 2.67 -4.34 5.46
N ILE A 19 2.94 -4.98 4.33
CA ILE A 19 4.08 -5.89 4.16
C ILE A 19 5.41 -5.15 4.29
N ILE A 20 5.54 -3.96 3.69
CA ILE A 20 6.73 -3.11 3.86
C ILE A 20 6.95 -2.80 5.35
N GLN A 21 5.90 -2.45 6.09
CA GLN A 21 6.01 -2.17 7.52
C GLN A 21 6.43 -3.41 8.32
N LEU A 22 5.81 -4.57 8.07
CA LEU A 22 6.19 -5.82 8.73
C LEU A 22 7.67 -6.16 8.46
N ARG A 23 8.12 -5.92 7.22
CA ARG A 23 9.51 -6.12 6.80
C ARG A 23 10.48 -5.18 7.53
N GLU A 24 10.11 -3.90 7.71
CA GLU A 24 10.91 -2.92 8.45
C GLU A 24 10.92 -3.14 9.97
N MET A 25 9.82 -3.64 10.53
CA MET A 25 9.71 -3.96 11.95
C MET A 25 10.40 -5.28 12.33
N TYR A 26 10.69 -6.14 11.36
CA TYR A 26 11.42 -7.39 11.57
C TYR A 26 12.83 -7.11 12.15
N LYS A 27 13.37 -8.04 12.95
CA LYS A 27 14.68 -7.87 13.61
C LYS A 27 15.65 -9.00 13.22
N PRO A 28 16.77 -8.70 12.53
CA PRO A 28 17.10 -7.42 11.90
C PRO A 28 16.13 -7.05 10.76
N PRO A 29 15.99 -5.77 10.36
CA PRO A 29 15.08 -5.38 9.27
C PRO A 29 15.36 -6.21 8.02
N MET A 30 14.31 -6.81 7.47
CA MET A 30 14.45 -7.75 6.37
C MET A 30 14.58 -7.00 5.05
N ARG A 31 15.49 -7.41 4.16
CA ARG A 31 15.61 -6.78 2.83
C ARG A 31 14.52 -7.33 1.92
N GLN A 32 14.15 -6.52 0.93
CA GLN A 32 13.17 -6.92 -0.08
C GLN A 32 13.59 -8.21 -0.82
N GLN A 33 14.89 -8.37 -1.08
CA GLN A 33 15.46 -9.55 -1.74
C GLN A 33 15.33 -10.81 -0.88
N ASP A 34 15.64 -10.70 0.42
CA ASP A 34 15.54 -11.82 1.37
C ASP A 34 14.09 -12.32 1.48
N LEU A 35 13.12 -11.39 1.51
CA LEU A 35 11.71 -11.74 1.55
C LEU A 35 11.24 -12.38 0.25
N ALA A 36 11.68 -11.85 -0.90
CA ALA A 36 11.39 -12.45 -2.20
C ALA A 36 11.89 -13.90 -2.27
N GLU A 37 13.12 -14.15 -1.81
CA GLU A 37 13.71 -15.49 -1.75
C GLU A 37 12.91 -16.42 -0.84
N LYS A 38 12.56 -15.99 0.38
CA LYS A 38 11.70 -16.75 1.31
C LYS A 38 10.32 -17.10 0.72
N MET A 39 9.81 -16.24 -0.16
CA MET A 39 8.53 -16.42 -0.85
C MET A 39 8.66 -17.25 -2.14
N GLY A 40 9.87 -17.65 -2.54
CA GLY A 40 10.13 -18.36 -3.79
C GLY A 40 9.85 -17.49 -5.03
N LEU A 41 10.05 -16.18 -4.92
CA LEU A 41 9.77 -15.19 -5.96
C LEU A 41 11.03 -14.41 -6.35
N THR A 42 11.04 -13.86 -7.56
CA THR A 42 12.10 -12.92 -7.95
C THR A 42 11.93 -11.58 -7.23
N PRO A 43 13.01 -10.80 -7.02
CA PRO A 43 12.90 -9.46 -6.43
C PRO A 43 11.97 -8.53 -7.22
N SER A 44 11.92 -8.67 -8.55
CA SER A 44 11.01 -7.89 -9.40
C SER A 44 9.54 -8.30 -9.21
N ALA A 45 9.25 -9.59 -9.07
CA ALA A 45 7.91 -10.07 -8.77
C ALA A 45 7.45 -9.59 -7.38
N TRP A 46 8.34 -9.65 -6.39
CA TRP A 46 8.05 -9.15 -5.05
C TRP A 46 7.85 -7.63 -5.00
N SER A 47 8.65 -6.87 -5.76
CA SER A 47 8.48 -5.41 -5.85
C SER A 47 7.09 -5.03 -6.35
N ARG A 48 6.51 -5.79 -7.29
CA ARG A 48 5.14 -5.56 -7.77
C ARG A 48 4.09 -5.84 -6.69
N VAL A 49 4.32 -6.83 -5.82
CA VAL A 49 3.46 -7.10 -4.67
C VAL A 49 3.50 -5.91 -3.69
N GLU A 50 4.69 -5.46 -3.28
CA GLU A 50 4.82 -4.33 -2.34
C GLU A 50 4.24 -3.01 -2.88
N LYS A 51 4.19 -2.84 -4.21
CA LYS A 51 3.56 -1.68 -4.86
C LYS A 51 2.04 -1.81 -5.02
N GLY A 52 1.47 -3.00 -4.85
CA GLY A 52 0.06 -3.29 -5.10
C GLY A 52 -0.30 -3.56 -6.57
N ASP A 53 0.70 -3.80 -7.42
CA ASP A 53 0.49 -4.14 -8.83
C ASP A 53 0.03 -5.59 -9.01
N THR A 54 0.40 -6.48 -8.10
CA THR A 54 0.08 -7.91 -8.10
C THR A 54 -0.61 -8.31 -6.81
N GLU A 55 -1.68 -9.10 -6.94
CA GLU A 55 -2.43 -9.66 -5.82
C GLU A 55 -1.66 -10.79 -5.14
N LEU A 56 -1.82 -10.88 -3.83
CA LEU A 56 -1.37 -12.03 -3.05
C LEU A 56 -2.48 -13.06 -2.96
N SER A 57 -2.15 -14.30 -3.32
CA SER A 57 -3.03 -15.44 -3.08
C SER A 57 -3.11 -15.78 -1.58
N ALA A 58 -4.22 -16.39 -1.14
CA ALA A 58 -4.37 -16.82 0.25
C ALA A 58 -3.21 -17.72 0.77
N PRO A 59 -2.66 -18.67 -0.02
CA PRO A 59 -1.45 -19.41 0.37
C PRO A 59 -0.24 -18.50 0.64
N GLN A 60 -0.03 -17.45 -0.17
CA GLN A 60 1.06 -16.51 0.01
C GLN A 60 0.86 -15.63 1.24
N VAL A 61 -0.37 -15.21 1.55
CA VAL A 61 -0.67 -14.47 2.79
C VAL A 61 -0.38 -15.33 4.03
N ARG A 62 -0.74 -16.62 4.00
CA ARG A 62 -0.37 -17.56 5.07
C ARG A 62 1.13 -17.79 5.19
N MET A 63 1.86 -17.74 4.07
CA MET A 63 3.32 -17.83 4.10
C MET A 63 3.93 -16.58 4.76
N LEU A 64 3.43 -15.39 4.42
CA LEU A 64 3.84 -14.13 5.05
C LEU A 64 3.57 -14.13 6.55
N SER A 65 2.40 -14.62 6.97
CA SER A 65 2.05 -14.70 8.39
C SER A 65 3.06 -15.58 9.16
N ARG A 66 3.50 -16.70 8.57
CA ARG A 66 4.56 -17.54 9.16
C ARG A 66 5.93 -16.84 9.18
N ILE A 67 6.31 -16.16 8.10
CA ILE A 67 7.60 -15.46 8.00
C ILE A 67 7.72 -14.35 9.04
N PHE A 68 6.63 -13.60 9.27
CA PHE A 68 6.61 -12.47 10.20
C PHE A 68 6.12 -12.84 11.60
N GLU A 69 5.96 -14.13 11.91
CA GLU A 69 5.44 -14.61 13.20
C GLU A 69 4.13 -13.90 13.61
N SER A 70 3.25 -13.70 12.64
CA SER A 70 1.99 -12.97 12.77
C SER A 70 0.81 -13.83 12.32
N THR A 71 -0.41 -13.39 12.62
CA THR A 71 -1.63 -14.02 12.09
C THR A 71 -2.05 -13.35 10.80
N THR A 72 -2.78 -14.07 9.95
CA THR A 72 -3.41 -13.46 8.76
C THR A 72 -4.37 -12.35 9.16
N ASP A 73 -5.10 -12.55 10.25
CA ASP A 73 -6.06 -11.57 10.79
C ASP A 73 -5.35 -10.27 11.15
N ARG A 74 -4.16 -10.35 11.77
CA ARG A 74 -3.37 -9.17 12.09
C ARG A 74 -2.93 -8.39 10.86
N ILE A 75 -2.55 -9.07 9.78
CA ILE A 75 -2.19 -8.42 8.51
C ILE A 75 -3.39 -7.65 7.95
N PHE A 76 -4.58 -8.26 7.96
CA PHE A 76 -5.81 -7.61 7.49
C PHE A 76 -6.30 -6.51 8.42
N GLU A 77 -6.16 -6.66 9.73
CA GLU A 77 -6.47 -5.62 10.71
C GLU A 77 -5.61 -4.37 10.48
N MET A 78 -4.31 -4.54 10.26
CA MET A 78 -3.41 -3.44 9.89
C MET A 78 -3.82 -2.79 8.57
N ALA A 79 -4.23 -3.59 7.58
CA ALA A 79 -4.71 -3.07 6.30
C ALA A 79 -5.99 -2.24 6.47
N GLU A 80 -6.94 -2.71 7.28
CA GLU A 80 -8.19 -2.00 7.55
C GLU A 80 -7.93 -0.67 8.29
N GLN A 81 -7.05 -0.68 9.28
CA GLN A 81 -6.64 0.55 9.98
C GLN A 81 -6.04 1.58 9.03
N ILE A 82 -5.18 1.15 8.10
CA ILE A 82 -4.60 2.02 7.08
C ILE A 82 -5.68 2.53 6.12
N ARG A 83 -6.61 1.66 5.70
CA ARG A 83 -7.74 2.02 4.85
C ARG A 83 -8.60 3.12 5.48
N GLU A 84 -8.99 2.96 6.74
CA GLU A 84 -9.79 3.95 7.48
C GLU A 84 -9.05 5.30 7.59
N GLU A 85 -7.75 5.26 7.90
CA GLU A 85 -6.91 6.45 8.00
C GLU A 85 -6.80 7.20 6.66
N LEU A 86 -6.64 6.46 5.56
CA LEU A 86 -6.57 7.03 4.21
C LEU A 86 -7.91 7.63 3.80
N GLN A 87 -9.03 6.96 4.07
CA GLN A 87 -10.37 7.49 3.84
C GLN A 87 -10.63 8.76 4.65
N GLY A 88 -10.21 8.79 5.92
CA GLY A 88 -10.26 9.99 6.76
C GLY A 88 -9.47 11.18 6.20
N LYS A 89 -8.48 10.92 5.33
CA LYS A 89 -7.69 11.94 4.60
C LYS A 89 -8.23 12.26 3.21
N GLY A 90 -9.40 11.74 2.84
CA GLY A 90 -10.01 11.96 1.52
C GLY A 90 -9.36 11.16 0.40
N VAL A 91 -8.59 10.11 0.71
CA VAL A 91 -8.12 9.15 -0.30
C VAL A 91 -9.25 8.16 -0.58
N VAL A 92 -9.63 8.05 -1.84
CA VAL A 92 -10.67 7.12 -2.28
C VAL A 92 -10.02 5.77 -2.59
N ILE A 93 -10.61 4.69 -2.10
CA ILE A 93 -10.11 3.33 -2.34
C ILE A 93 -10.99 2.68 -3.39
N GLN A 94 -10.37 2.23 -4.47
CA GLN A 94 -11.06 1.65 -5.63
C GLN A 94 -10.52 0.26 -5.93
N PRO A 95 -11.33 -0.62 -6.54
CA PRO A 95 -10.83 -1.88 -7.08
C PRO A 95 -9.71 -1.64 -8.11
N GLN A 96 -8.74 -2.55 -8.16
CA GLN A 96 -7.60 -2.41 -9.08
C GLN A 96 -8.04 -2.38 -10.55
N SER A 97 -9.14 -3.05 -10.90
CA SER A 97 -9.74 -3.02 -12.23
C SER A 97 -10.17 -1.61 -12.63
N VAL A 98 -10.81 -0.86 -11.72
CA VAL A 98 -11.26 0.51 -11.92
C VAL A 98 -10.06 1.42 -12.14
N VAL A 99 -9.03 1.34 -11.31
CA VAL A 99 -7.82 2.16 -11.47
C VAL A 99 -7.10 1.84 -12.79
N LYS A 100 -7.01 0.55 -13.16
CA LYS A 100 -6.43 0.11 -14.45
C LYS A 100 -7.26 0.61 -15.64
N GLN A 101 -8.59 0.57 -15.55
CA GLN A 101 -9.47 1.05 -16.61
C GLN A 101 -9.39 2.56 -16.79
N LEU A 102 -9.36 3.33 -15.69
CA LEU A 102 -9.16 4.78 -15.74
C LEU A 102 -7.82 5.13 -16.40
N GLY A 103 -6.75 4.37 -16.11
CA GLY A 103 -5.46 4.54 -16.76
C GLY A 103 -5.43 4.11 -18.24
N LYS A 104 -6.36 3.23 -18.67
CA LYS A 104 -6.48 2.74 -20.06
C LYS A 104 -7.41 3.59 -20.92
N ALA A 105 -8.47 4.16 -20.34
CA ALA A 105 -9.44 5.01 -21.06
C ALA A 105 -8.80 6.25 -21.69
N ASN A 106 -7.64 6.68 -21.16
CA ASN A 106 -6.88 7.82 -21.68
C ASN A 106 -5.65 7.43 -22.52
N THR A 107 -5.39 6.14 -22.78
CA THR A 107 -4.18 5.72 -23.50
C THR A 107 -4.37 4.44 -24.30
N THR A 108 -4.65 4.57 -25.60
CA THR A 108 -4.26 3.56 -26.60
C THR A 108 -2.75 3.34 -26.50
N ASN A 109 -2.34 2.16 -26.00
CA ASN A 109 -0.98 1.59 -26.03
C ASN A 109 0.14 2.38 -25.32
N VAL A 110 0.18 2.44 -23.99
CA VAL A 110 1.47 2.60 -23.28
C VAL A 110 1.48 1.83 -21.96
N LEU A 111 2.01 0.61 -22.03
CA LEU A 111 2.61 -0.08 -20.90
C LEU A 111 3.84 0.74 -20.48
N SER A 112 4.04 0.99 -19.18
CA SER A 112 5.18 1.71 -18.57
C SER A 112 5.31 3.23 -18.83
N GLY A 113 5.06 4.03 -17.78
CA GLY A 113 5.55 5.41 -17.64
C GLY A 113 4.54 6.55 -17.88
N ALA A 114 3.57 6.40 -18.78
CA ALA A 114 2.68 7.50 -19.19
C ALA A 114 1.35 7.62 -18.39
N THR A 115 1.09 6.74 -17.43
CA THR A 115 -0.24 6.67 -16.77
C THR A 115 -0.54 7.80 -15.79
N MET A 116 0.46 8.57 -15.35
CA MET A 116 0.24 9.67 -14.39
C MET A 116 -0.33 10.93 -15.04
N ALA A 117 0.09 11.28 -16.26
CA ALA A 117 -0.35 12.51 -16.92
C ALA A 117 -1.81 12.43 -17.41
N GLY A 118 -2.22 11.28 -17.96
CA GLY A 118 -3.60 11.06 -18.40
C GLY A 118 -4.61 11.01 -17.26
N LEU A 119 -4.22 10.52 -16.08
CA LEU A 119 -5.08 10.47 -14.90
C LEU A 119 -5.16 11.84 -14.19
N ALA A 120 -4.07 12.60 -14.16
CA ALA A 120 -4.08 13.95 -13.61
C ALA A 120 -5.05 14.88 -14.37
N ALA A 121 -5.18 14.71 -15.69
CA ALA A 121 -6.14 15.44 -16.52
C ALA A 121 -7.61 15.12 -16.18
N SER A 122 -7.90 13.94 -15.63
CA SER A 122 -9.23 13.56 -15.13
C SER A 122 -9.43 13.89 -13.64
N GLY A 123 -8.54 14.66 -13.04
CA GLY A 123 -8.61 15.02 -11.62
C GLY A 123 -8.32 13.84 -10.68
N ILE A 124 -7.68 12.76 -11.13
CA ILE A 124 -7.40 11.57 -10.31
C ILE A 124 -5.88 11.38 -10.18
N ILE A 125 -5.38 11.29 -8.95
CA ILE A 125 -3.97 10.99 -8.68
C ILE A 125 -3.89 9.62 -8.02
N PRO A 126 -3.42 8.58 -8.73
CA PRO A 126 -3.17 7.29 -8.10
C PRO A 126 -1.98 7.38 -7.13
N ILE A 127 -2.14 6.87 -5.91
CA ILE A 127 -1.10 6.80 -4.89
C ILE A 127 -0.77 5.35 -4.59
N PHE A 128 0.49 4.96 -4.87
CA PHE A 128 1.01 3.61 -4.69
C PHE A 128 2.43 3.64 -4.11
N GLY A 129 2.86 2.51 -3.53
CA GLY A 129 4.26 2.28 -3.15
C GLY A 129 4.84 3.34 -2.20
N PRO A 130 6.01 3.95 -2.50
CA PRO A 130 6.70 4.86 -1.59
C PRO A 130 5.88 6.09 -1.15
N VAL A 131 5.01 6.61 -2.02
CA VAL A 131 4.16 7.76 -1.67
C VAL A 131 3.10 7.34 -0.66
N LEU A 132 2.43 6.20 -0.89
CA LEU A 132 1.46 5.65 0.06
C LEU A 132 2.13 5.33 1.39
N PHE A 133 3.31 4.72 1.32
CA PHE A 133 4.11 4.38 2.49
C PHE A 133 4.48 5.64 3.31
N GLY A 134 4.90 6.73 2.66
CA GLY A 134 5.19 7.99 3.33
C GLY A 134 3.96 8.62 4.00
N ILE A 135 2.80 8.58 3.33
CA ILE A 135 1.53 9.06 3.90
C ILE A 135 1.18 8.26 5.16
N VAL A 136 1.23 6.92 5.07
CA VAL A 136 0.90 6.03 6.19
C VAL A 136 1.92 6.16 7.33
N GLY A 137 3.22 6.20 7.01
CA GLY A 137 4.29 6.40 7.99
C GLY A 137 4.11 7.70 8.78
N GLY A 138 3.71 8.78 8.09
CA GLY A 138 3.37 10.05 8.74
C GLY A 138 2.15 9.95 9.67
N ILE A 139 1.13 9.16 9.31
CA ILE A 139 -0.06 8.96 10.17
C ILE A 139 0.30 8.17 11.42
N MET A 140 1.01 7.06 11.25
CA MET A 140 1.40 6.19 12.35
C MET A 140 2.34 6.89 13.34
N ALA A 141 3.27 7.71 12.86
CA ALA A 141 4.12 8.53 13.73
C ALA A 141 3.29 9.51 14.58
N HIS A 142 2.26 10.14 13.99
CA HIS A 142 1.39 11.07 14.71
C HIS A 142 0.54 10.37 15.79
N ARG A 143 0.10 9.12 15.54
CA ARG A 143 -0.61 8.31 16.54
C ARG A 143 0.26 7.94 17.74
N ARG A 144 1.51 7.52 17.53
CA ARG A 144 2.44 7.21 18.64
C ARG A 144 2.64 8.40 19.58
N HIS A 145 2.83 9.60 19.02
CA HIS A 145 2.93 10.82 19.82
C HIS A 145 1.65 11.16 20.59
N SER A 146 0.48 10.89 20.01
CA SER A 146 -0.81 11.18 20.64
C SER A 146 -1.13 10.21 21.79
N GLN A 147 -0.67 8.96 21.71
CA GLN A 147 -0.84 7.96 22.77
C GLN A 147 0.15 8.20 23.93
N GLN A 148 1.43 8.45 23.65
CA GLN A 148 2.42 8.76 24.68
C GLN A 148 2.10 10.04 25.48
N ASN A 149 1.53 11.06 24.84
CA ASN A 149 1.11 12.29 25.53
C ASN A 149 -0.13 12.10 26.43
N LYS A 150 -0.90 11.02 26.26
CA LYS A 150 -2.01 10.68 27.16
C LYS A 150 -1.49 9.93 28.38
N GLU A 151 -0.58 8.97 28.19
CA GLU A 151 0.05 8.20 29.27
C GLU A 151 0.91 9.06 30.21
N ASN A 152 1.57 10.10 29.71
CA ASN A 152 2.38 11.02 30.54
C ASN A 152 1.55 12.07 31.30
N LYS A 153 0.22 12.08 31.15
CA LYS A 153 -0.69 13.00 31.84
C LYS A 153 -1.53 12.32 32.92
N GLU A 154 -1.36 11.01 33.09
CA GLU A 154 -1.87 10.21 34.21
C GLU A 154 -0.75 9.97 35.23
#